data_AF-A0ABD1SF53-F1
#
_entry.id   AF-A0ABD1SF53-F1
#
_cell.length_a   1.000
_cell.length_b   1.000
_cell.length_c   1.000
_cell.angle_alpha   90.00
_cell.angle_beta   90.00
_cell.angle_gamma   90.00
#
_symmetry.space_group_name_H-M   'P 1'
#
loop_
_entity.id
_entity.type
_entity.pdbx_description
1 polymer ?
#
loop_
_entity_poly.entity_id
_entity_poly.type
_entity_poly.pdbx_seq_one_letter_code
_entity_poly.pdbx_strand_id
1 'polypeptide(L)'
;MAGSLDGSYDIGGQSDDSYLFEKLRVEPIYDAFRCPLTKQVMRDPVALENGRTFEREAIEKWFRECRESGRKPICPLTLSELRSMELNPSVGLRNTIEEWNARNEAAQLDMAHKSLSLGSQETETDILQALKFVQHLCQKKGVQQACNP
;
A
#
# COMPACT_ATOMS: atom_id res chain seq x y z
N MET A 1 27.28 44.46 44.74
CA MET A 1 28.28 43.44 44.37
C MET A 1 27.54 42.21 43.90
N ALA A 2 28.03 41.62 42.82
CA ALA A 2 27.71 40.31 42.22
C ALA A 2 26.23 39.99 41.92
N GLY A 3 25.92 39.99 40.62
CA GLY A 3 24.79 39.24 40.08
C GLY A 3 25.14 37.76 39.94
N SER A 4 24.11 36.92 39.98
CA SER A 4 24.17 35.51 39.61
C SER A 4 23.28 35.30 38.38
N LEU A 5 23.91 34.87 37.28
CA LEU A 5 23.30 34.14 36.18
C LEU A 5 23.26 32.67 36.57
N ASP A 6 22.14 31.99 36.39
CA ASP A 6 22.14 30.75 35.62
C ASP A 6 20.75 30.51 35.05
N GLY A 7 20.67 30.47 33.73
CA GLY A 7 19.47 30.20 32.98
C GLY A 7 19.33 28.69 32.82
N SER A 8 18.36 28.10 33.51
CA SER A 8 17.91 26.75 33.19
C SER A 8 17.14 26.80 31.87
N TYR A 9 17.84 26.44 30.80
CA TYR A 9 17.32 26.22 29.47
C TYR A 9 16.36 25.03 29.48
N ASP A 10 15.13 25.23 29.04
CA ASP A 10 14.22 24.18 28.62
C ASP A 10 14.77 23.50 27.35
N ILE A 11 15.10 22.21 27.41
CA ILE A 11 15.18 21.37 26.21
C ILE A 11 14.04 20.36 26.31
N GLY A 12 12.95 20.69 25.61
CA GLY A 12 11.79 19.84 25.46
C GLY A 12 12.17 18.48 24.89
N GLY A 13 11.63 17.44 25.49
CA GLY A 13 11.60 16.09 24.93
C GLY A 13 10.82 16.13 23.63
N GLN A 14 11.53 16.21 22.51
CA GLN A 14 10.97 16.09 21.18
C GLN A 14 11.15 14.66 20.70
N SER A 15 10.03 13.95 20.75
CA SER A 15 9.58 13.01 19.74
C SER A 15 10.54 11.88 19.41
N ASP A 16 10.44 10.84 20.23
CA ASP A 16 10.99 9.52 19.98
C ASP A 16 10.32 8.77 18.79
N ASP A 17 9.36 9.40 18.12
CA ASP A 17 8.66 8.85 16.95
C ASP A 17 9.33 9.23 15.62
N SER A 18 10.08 10.33 15.59
CA SER A 18 10.69 10.85 14.34
C SER A 18 11.81 9.95 13.82
N TYR A 19 12.52 9.22 14.68
CA TYR A 19 13.64 8.37 14.27
C TYR A 19 13.24 6.93 13.92
N LEU A 20 12.00 6.53 14.24
CA LEU A 20 11.47 5.22 13.83
C LEU A 20 11.08 5.24 12.33
N PHE A 21 10.61 6.40 11.86
CA PHE A 21 10.28 6.64 10.45
C PHE A 21 11.51 6.65 9.55
N GLU A 22 12.65 7.14 10.04
CA GLU A 22 13.93 7.16 9.31
C GLU A 22 14.55 5.75 9.16
N LYS A 23 14.23 4.82 10.07
CA LYS A 23 14.81 3.46 10.10
C LYS A 23 14.08 2.47 9.19
N LEU A 24 12.87 2.79 8.76
CA LEU A 24 11.99 1.94 7.97
C LEU A 24 11.65 2.68 6.67
N ARG A 25 12.41 2.48 5.60
CA ARG A 25 12.15 3.06 4.26
C ARG A 25 10.88 2.50 3.59
N VAL A 26 9.89 2.08 4.37
CA VAL A 26 8.62 1.53 3.91
C VAL A 26 7.61 2.66 3.87
N GLU A 27 7.17 3.02 2.68
CA GLU A 27 6.16 4.04 2.47
C GLU A 27 4.78 3.52 2.92
N PRO A 28 3.96 4.34 3.59
CA PRO A 28 2.62 3.94 3.97
C PRO A 28 1.75 3.66 2.74
N ILE A 29 0.71 2.84 2.91
CA ILE A 29 -0.29 2.63 1.85
C ILE A 29 -1.15 3.90 1.72
N TYR A 30 -1.11 4.52 0.55
CA TYR A 30 -1.97 5.66 0.23
C TYR A 30 -3.41 5.21 -0.07
N ASP A 31 -4.40 5.92 0.46
CA ASP A 31 -5.82 5.59 0.22
C ASP A 31 -6.23 5.67 -1.24
N ALA A 32 -5.55 6.52 -2.03
CA ALA A 32 -5.73 6.59 -3.48
C ALA A 32 -5.40 5.27 -4.21
N PHE A 33 -4.62 4.38 -3.59
CA PHE A 33 -4.29 3.07 -4.15
C PHE A 33 -5.33 2.00 -3.83
N ARG A 34 -6.23 2.26 -2.87
CA ARG A 34 -7.23 1.28 -2.45
C ARG A 34 -8.46 1.35 -3.34
N CYS A 35 -8.90 0.20 -3.81
CA CYS A 35 -10.17 0.08 -4.50
C CYS A 35 -11.33 0.39 -3.53
N PRO A 36 -12.27 1.28 -3.89
CA PRO A 36 -13.40 1.59 -3.03
C PRO A 36 -14.33 0.39 -2.75
N LEU A 37 -14.36 -0.61 -3.64
CA LEU A 37 -15.17 -1.83 -3.49
C LEU A 37 -14.47 -2.89 -2.64
N THR A 38 -13.23 -3.27 -2.99
CA THR A 38 -12.53 -4.38 -2.32
C THR A 38 -11.79 -3.95 -1.05
N LYS A 39 -11.55 -2.65 -0.87
CA LYS A 39 -10.71 -2.06 0.18
C LYS A 39 -9.24 -2.52 0.15
N GLN A 40 -8.83 -3.18 -0.94
CA GLN A 40 -7.46 -3.65 -1.17
C GLN A 40 -6.74 -2.75 -2.17
N VAL A 41 -5.41 -2.79 -2.16
CA VAL A 41 -4.57 -2.10 -3.15
C VAL A 41 -4.90 -2.63 -4.54
N MET A 42 -5.19 -1.72 -5.48
CA MET A 42 -5.53 -2.05 -6.85
C MET A 42 -4.34 -2.66 -7.59
N ARG A 43 -4.58 -3.74 -8.31
CA ARG A 43 -3.63 -4.38 -9.23
C ARG A 43 -3.90 -3.93 -10.66
N ASP A 44 -5.16 -3.90 -11.07
CA ASP A 44 -5.55 -3.38 -12.39
C ASP A 44 -6.57 -2.24 -12.25
N PRO A 45 -6.11 -1.02 -11.90
CA PRO A 45 -6.98 0.12 -11.71
C PRO A 45 -7.64 0.55 -13.02
N VAL A 46 -8.97 0.61 -13.03
CA VAL A 46 -9.79 1.12 -14.14
C VAL A 46 -10.69 2.26 -13.69
N ALA A 47 -10.74 3.32 -14.49
CA ALA A 47 -11.57 4.49 -14.27
C ALA A 47 -12.90 4.37 -15.01
N LEU A 48 -13.98 4.75 -14.31
CA LEU A 48 -15.27 5.03 -14.90
C LEU A 48 -15.27 6.40 -15.57
N GLU A 49 -16.30 6.71 -16.37
CA GLU A 49 -16.46 8.02 -17.02
C GLU A 49 -16.52 9.21 -16.05
N ASN A 50 -16.87 8.97 -14.78
CA ASN A 50 -16.89 9.98 -13.73
C ASN A 50 -15.53 10.17 -13.03
N GLY A 51 -14.47 9.54 -13.54
CA GLY A 51 -13.11 9.63 -13.03
C GLY A 51 -12.83 8.79 -11.78
N ARG A 52 -13.81 8.03 -11.27
CA ARG A 52 -13.60 7.14 -10.11
C ARG A 52 -12.91 5.85 -10.55
N THR A 53 -11.87 5.46 -9.83
CA THR A 53 -11.04 4.30 -10.15
C THR A 53 -11.32 3.14 -9.21
N PHE A 54 -11.39 1.93 -9.76
CA PHE A 54 -11.68 0.69 -9.06
C PHE A 54 -10.75 -0.42 -9.55
N GLU A 55 -10.66 -1.50 -8.78
CA GLU A 55 -10.13 -2.76 -9.29
C GLU A 55 -11.03 -3.31 -10.40
N ARG A 56 -10.45 -3.74 -11.53
CA ARG A 56 -11.20 -4.19 -12.71
C ARG A 56 -12.20 -5.29 -12.36
N GLU A 57 -11.73 -6.38 -11.77
CA GLU A 57 -12.57 -7.55 -11.48
C GLU A 57 -13.76 -7.19 -10.59
N ALA A 58 -13.54 -6.28 -9.63
CA ALA A 58 -14.56 -5.85 -8.70
C ALA A 58 -15.66 -5.02 -9.38
N ILE A 59 -15.29 -4.07 -10.24
CA ILE A 59 -16.28 -3.23 -10.94
C ILE A 59 -16.99 -3.99 -12.07
N GLU A 60 -16.30 -4.92 -12.73
CA GLU A 60 -16.91 -5.81 -13.72
C GLU A 60 -17.96 -6.73 -13.06
N LYS A 61 -17.66 -7.27 -11.89
CA LYS A 61 -18.62 -8.05 -11.10
C LYS A 61 -19.84 -7.21 -10.71
N TRP A 62 -19.62 -5.99 -10.21
CA TRP A 62 -20.71 -5.06 -9.88
C TRP A 62 -21.62 -4.81 -11.09
N PHE A 63 -21.04 -4.52 -12.25
CA PHE A 63 -21.82 -4.29 -13.47
C PHE A 63 -22.55 -5.53 -13.97
N ARG A 64 -21.97 -6.72 -13.81
CA ARG A 64 -22.64 -7.99 -14.13
C ARG A 64 -23.89 -8.18 -13.27
N GLU A 65 -23.77 -7.99 -11.96
CA GLU A 65 -24.89 -8.08 -11.02
C GLU A 65 -25.98 -7.05 -11.31
N CYS A 66 -25.61 -5.82 -11.72
CA CYS A 66 -26.58 -4.82 -12.18
C CYS A 66 -27.37 -5.30 -13.41
N ARG A 67 -26.70 -5.87 -14.42
CA ARG A 67 -27.36 -6.39 -15.63
C ARG A 67 -28.30 -7.55 -15.30
N GLU A 68 -27.84 -8.51 -14.51
CA GLU A 68 -28.63 -9.69 -14.11
C GLU A 68 -29.88 -9.31 -13.31
N SER A 69 -29.81 -8.23 -12.52
CA SER A 69 -30.96 -7.71 -11.75
C SER A 69 -31.83 -6.70 -12.51
N GLY A 70 -31.54 -6.41 -13.79
CA GLY A 70 -32.27 -5.42 -14.59
C GLY A 70 -32.12 -3.98 -14.08
N ARG A 71 -31.12 -3.71 -13.24
CA ARG A 71 -30.85 -2.38 -12.70
C ARG A 71 -30.02 -1.57 -13.69
N LYS A 72 -30.29 -0.26 -13.72
CA LYS A 72 -29.45 0.70 -14.45
C LYS A 72 -28.01 0.67 -13.90
N PRO A 73 -26.99 0.90 -14.74
CA PRO A 73 -25.62 1.09 -14.27
C PRO A 73 -25.54 2.30 -13.35
N ILE A 74 -25.09 2.07 -12.11
CA ILE A 74 -24.78 3.14 -11.17
C ILE A 74 -23.34 3.02 -10.70
N CYS A 75 -22.70 4.15 -10.42
CA CYS A 75 -21.42 4.17 -9.75
C CYS A 75 -21.58 3.65 -8.32
N PRO A 76 -20.85 2.61 -7.89
CA PRO A 76 -21.00 2.06 -6.54
C PRO A 76 -20.53 3.02 -5.44
N LEU A 77 -19.73 4.03 -5.79
CA LEU A 77 -19.21 5.02 -4.84
C LEU A 77 -20.10 6.26 -4.74
N THR A 78 -20.55 6.82 -5.87
CA THR A 78 -21.33 8.06 -5.89
C THR A 78 -22.83 7.82 -5.97
N LEU A 79 -23.25 6.58 -6.20
CA LEU A 79 -24.64 6.16 -6.42
C LEU A 79 -25.33 6.90 -7.57
N SER A 80 -24.56 7.49 -8.48
CA SER A 80 -25.04 8.22 -9.64
C SER A 80 -25.18 7.30 -10.85
N GLU A 81 -26.20 7.51 -11.68
CA GLU A 81 -26.39 6.79 -12.95
C GLU A 81 -25.20 7.07 -13.89
N LEU A 82 -24.72 6.00 -14.52
CA LEU A 82 -23.68 6.08 -15.54
C LEU A 82 -24.32 5.99 -16.92
N ARG A 83 -23.81 6.79 -17.86
CA ARG A 83 -24.15 6.74 -19.29
C ARG A 83 -23.57 5.51 -19.96
N SER A 84 -22.43 5.00 -19.51
CA SER A 84 -21.82 3.77 -20.02
C SER A 84 -21.18 2.92 -18.90
N MET A 85 -21.00 1.63 -19.18
CA MET A 85 -20.22 0.70 -18.35
C MET A 85 -18.79 0.52 -18.88
N GLU A 86 -18.30 1.47 -19.68
CA GLU A 86 -16.94 1.40 -20.22
C GLU A 86 -15.89 1.59 -19.11
N LEU A 87 -14.82 0.82 -19.20
CA LEU A 87 -13.73 0.79 -18.22
C LEU A 87 -12.45 1.28 -18.90
N ASN A 88 -11.95 2.43 -18.46
CA ASN A 88 -10.73 3.01 -19.00
C ASN A 88 -9.55 2.61 -18.12
N PRO A 89 -8.53 1.88 -18.63
CA PRO A 89 -7.35 1.54 -17.84
C PRO A 89 -6.63 2.79 -17.31
N SER A 90 -6.37 2.84 -16.00
CA SER A 90 -5.57 3.91 -15.38
C SER A 90 -4.11 3.50 -15.31
N VAL A 91 -3.43 3.56 -16.47
CA VAL A 91 -2.03 3.11 -16.60
C VAL A 91 -1.09 3.89 -15.66
N GLY A 92 -1.27 5.20 -15.53
CA GLY A 92 -0.47 6.01 -14.62
C GLY A 92 -0.59 5.59 -13.15
N LEU A 93 -1.82 5.34 -12.69
CA LEU A 93 -2.05 4.85 -11.33
C LEU A 93 -1.48 3.44 -11.13
N ARG A 94 -1.64 2.55 -12.12
CA ARG A 94 -1.07 1.20 -12.07
C ARG A 94 0.44 1.25 -11.90
N ASN A 95 1.14 2.01 -12.76
CA ASN A 95 2.59 2.16 -12.68
C ASN A 95 3.02 2.75 -11.33
N THR A 96 2.29 3.75 -10.83
CA THR A 96 2.59 4.38 -9.53
C THR A 96 2.47 3.38 -8.37
N ILE A 97 1.44 2.54 -8.38
CA ILE A 97 1.24 1.48 -7.38
C ILE A 97 2.33 0.41 -7.50
N GLU A 98 2.71 0.02 -8.72
CA GLU A 98 3.79 -0.95 -8.96
C GLU A 98 5.14 -0.44 -8.44
N GLU A 99 5.49 0.81 -8.73
CA GLU A 99 6.72 1.44 -8.23
C GLU A 99 6.73 1.57 -6.71
N TRP A 100 5.60 1.91 -6.10
CA TRP A 100 5.44 1.94 -4.64
C TRP A 100 5.62 0.55 -4.02
N ASN A 101 5.00 -0.49 -4.61
CA ASN A 101 5.19 -1.87 -4.17
C ASN A 101 6.66 -2.30 -4.27
N ALA A 102 7.33 -2.00 -5.39
CA ALA A 102 8.72 -2.38 -5.60
C ALA A 102 9.66 -1.73 -4.58
N ARG A 103 9.48 -0.43 -4.28
CA ARG A 103 10.24 0.28 -3.25
C ARG A 103 10.04 -0.32 -1.86
N ASN A 104 8.78 -0.60 -1.52
CA ASN A 104 8.44 -1.19 -0.22
C ASN A 104 8.95 -2.63 -0.06
N GLU A 105 8.87 -3.45 -1.10
CA GLU A 105 9.43 -4.79 -1.09
C GLU A 105 10.95 -4.76 -0.94
N ALA A 106 11.64 -3.86 -1.65
CA ALA A 106 13.08 -3.69 -1.53
C ALA A 106 13.50 -3.23 -0.12
N ALA A 107 12.77 -2.27 0.46
CA ALA A 107 13.02 -1.82 1.83
C ALA A 107 12.81 -2.94 2.85
N GLN A 108 11.73 -3.72 2.73
CA GLN A 108 11.46 -4.84 3.62
C GLN A 108 12.47 -5.98 3.44
N LEU A 109 12.99 -6.19 2.23
CA LEU A 109 14.05 -7.17 1.98
C LEU A 109 15.38 -6.76 2.62
N ASP A 110 15.75 -5.48 2.54
CA ASP A 110 16.92 -4.94 3.24
C ASP A 110 16.80 -5.08 4.76
N MET A 111 15.61 -4.82 5.30
CA MET A 111 15.33 -5.07 6.72
C MET A 111 15.44 -6.55 7.08
N ALA A 112 14.81 -7.44 6.31
CA ALA A 112 14.88 -8.87 6.55
C ALA A 112 16.33 -9.38 6.49
N HIS A 113 17.13 -8.88 5.55
CA HIS A 113 18.54 -9.21 5.46
C HIS A 113 19.31 -8.78 6.73
N LYS A 114 19.06 -7.59 7.26
CA LYS A 114 19.67 -7.10 8.50
C LYS A 114 19.26 -7.93 9.72
N SER A 115 17.97 -8.26 9.84
CA SER A 115 17.47 -9.04 10.97
C SER A 115 17.94 -10.50 10.95
N LEU A 116 18.27 -11.04 9.77
CA LEU A 116 18.77 -12.41 9.60
C LEU A 116 20.31 -12.51 9.60
N SER A 117 21.02 -11.38 9.61
CA SER A 117 22.49 -11.37 9.64
C SER A 117 23.02 -11.62 11.06
N LEU A 118 24.10 -12.40 11.17
CA LEU A 118 24.72 -12.74 12.46
C LEU A 118 25.32 -11.49 13.13
N GLY A 119 24.86 -11.18 14.35
CA GLY A 119 25.42 -10.10 15.19
C GLY A 119 24.47 -8.94 15.52
N SER A 120 23.20 -9.03 15.14
CA SER A 120 22.18 -8.01 15.39
C SER A 120 21.43 -8.27 16.72
N GLN A 121 21.13 -7.22 17.50
CA GLN A 121 20.35 -7.28 18.76
C GLN A 121 18.84 -7.37 18.46
N GLU A 122 18.46 -8.27 17.57
CA GLU A 122 17.09 -8.35 17.07
C GLU A 122 16.26 -9.26 17.98
N THR A 123 14.98 -8.93 18.10
CA THR A 123 14.07 -9.76 18.88
C THR A 123 13.69 -11.02 18.10
N GLU A 124 13.28 -12.08 18.80
CA GLU A 124 12.72 -13.28 18.16
C GLU A 124 11.54 -12.92 17.23
N THR A 125 10.75 -11.90 17.59
CA THR A 125 9.66 -11.39 16.77
C THR A 125 10.12 -10.79 15.45
N ASP A 126 11.22 -10.04 15.44
CA ASP A 126 11.78 -9.42 14.22
C ASP A 126 12.29 -10.49 13.26
N ILE A 127 12.98 -11.51 13.79
CA ILE A 127 13.47 -12.67 13.02
C ILE A 127 12.29 -13.43 12.41
N LEU A 128 11.25 -13.72 13.19
CA LEU A 128 10.05 -14.40 12.70
C LEU A 128 9.33 -13.60 11.61
N GLN A 129 9.24 -12.27 11.75
CA GLN A 129 8.66 -11.40 10.73
C GLN A 129 9.49 -11.40 9.45
N ALA A 130 10.81 -11.30 9.55
CA ALA A 130 11.73 -11.37 8.41
C ALA A 130 11.60 -12.70 7.65
N LEU A 131 11.57 -13.84 8.35
CA LEU A 131 11.39 -15.16 7.73
C LEU A 131 10.03 -15.30 7.04
N LYS A 132 8.94 -14.85 7.68
CA LYS A 132 7.60 -14.86 7.09
C LYS A 132 7.55 -14.02 5.81
N PHE A 133 8.19 -12.86 5.81
CA PHE A 133 8.26 -11.99 4.64
C PHE A 133 9.03 -12.66 3.48
N VAL A 134 10.20 -13.23 3.75
CA VAL A 134 11.00 -13.96 2.73
C VAL A 134 10.20 -15.14 2.16
N GLN A 135 9.52 -15.92 3.02
CA GLN A 135 8.66 -17.01 2.58
C GLN A 135 7.55 -16.52 1.64
N HIS A 136 6.86 -15.42 2.01
CA HIS A 136 5.80 -14.84 1.19
C HIS A 136 6.31 -14.39 -0.19
N LEU A 137 7.47 -13.73 -0.25
CA LEU A 137 8.06 -13.32 -1.53
C LEU A 137 8.41 -14.51 -2.43
N CYS A 138 8.98 -15.57 -1.86
CA CYS A 138 9.30 -16.79 -2.61
C CYS A 138 8.04 -17.45 -3.19
N GLN A 139 6.96 -17.53 -2.41
CA GLN A 139 5.67 -18.05 -2.87
C GLN A 139 5.06 -17.18 -3.98
N LYS A 140 5.09 -15.84 -3.81
CA LYS A 140 4.57 -14.89 -4.79
C LYS A 140 5.30 -15.00 -6.15
N LYS A 141 6.63 -15.10 -6.15
CA LYS A 141 7.43 -15.28 -7.36
C LYS A 141 7.20 -16.63 -8.03
N GLY A 142 7.08 -17.71 -7.25
CA GLY A 142 6.75 -19.04 -7.77
C GLY A 142 5.40 -19.09 -8.49
N VAL A 143 4.41 -18.32 -8.03
CA VAL A 143 3.08 -18.22 -8.65
C VAL A 143 3.12 -17.33 -9.91
N GLN A 144 3.87 -16.23 -9.90
CA GLN A 144 4.00 -15.35 -11.09
C GLN A 144 4.76 -16.02 -12.24
N GLN A 145 5.75 -16.88 -11.96
CA GLN A 145 6.47 -17.64 -12.98
C GLN A 145 5.63 -18.76 -13.62
N ALA A 146 4.60 -19.26 -12.93
CA ALA A 146 3.69 -20.27 -13.47
C ALA A 146 2.55 -19.68 -14.33
N CYS A 147 2.28 -18.38 -14.22
CA CYS A 147 1.17 -17.71 -14.92
C CYS A 147 1.61 -16.85 -16.14
N ASN A 148 2.89 -16.85 -16.51
CA ASN A 148 3.38 -16.15 -17.70
C ASN A 148 3.85 -17.19 -18.74
N PRO A 149 3.05 -17.50 -19.79
CA PRO A 149 3.42 -18.45 -20.84
C PRO A 149 4.54 -17.93 -21.75
#